data_AF-B1VB54-F1
#
_entry.id   AF-B1VB54-F1
#
_cell.length_a   1.000
_cell.length_b   1.000
_cell.length_c   1.000
_cell.angle_alpha   90.00
_cell.angle_beta   90.00
_cell.angle_gamma   90.00
#
_symmetry.space_group_name_H-M   'P 1'
#
loop_
_entity.id
_entity.type
_entity.pdbx_description
1 polymer ?
#
loop_
_entity_poly.entity_id
_entity_poly.type
_entity_poly.pdbx_seq_one_letter_code
_entity_poly.pdbx_strand_id
1 'polypeptide(L)'
;SRLANDLQIRLACSGVLWDGYSGVHSADLVPELMAFGGAKQERLNKEIGDVRARIYRSHLNCTVFPNNSMLTCSGVFKVWNPIDANTTEVWTYAIV
;
A
#
# COMPACT_ATOMS: atom_id res chain seq x y z
N SER A 1 2.12 -2.79 24.49
CA SER A 1 3.51 -2.51 24.87
C SER A 1 3.96 -1.23 24.16
N ARG A 2 4.81 -0.38 24.77
CA ARG A 2 5.20 0.93 24.18
C ARG A 2 5.70 0.84 22.74
N LEU A 3 6.34 -0.27 22.37
CA LEU A 3 6.74 -0.61 20.99
C LEU A 3 5.58 -0.65 19.98
N ALA A 4 4.41 -1.15 20.37
CA ALA A 4 3.24 -1.19 19.48
C ALA A 4 2.71 0.23 19.21
N ASN A 5 2.73 1.11 20.22
CA ASN A 5 2.36 2.51 20.08
C ASN A 5 3.41 3.29 19.26
N ASP A 6 4.71 3.02 19.45
CA ASP A 6 5.77 3.66 18.66
C ASP A 6 5.74 3.23 17.17
N LEU A 7 5.39 1.97 16.86
CA LEU A 7 5.17 1.53 15.48
C LEU A 7 3.95 2.21 14.86
N GLN A 8 2.87 2.35 15.64
CA GLN A 8 1.63 2.98 15.21
C GLN A 8 1.80 4.50 14.98
N ILE A 9 2.74 5.14 15.68
CA ILE A 9 3.14 6.55 15.46
C ILE A 9 3.96 6.71 14.17
N ARG A 10 4.64 5.66 13.68
CA ARG A 10 5.55 5.74 12.52
C ARG A 10 4.93 5.28 11.20
N LEU A 11 3.81 4.56 11.21
CA LEU A 11 3.07 4.19 9.99
C LEU A 11 1.69 4.87 10.00
N ALA A 12 1.52 5.87 9.15
CA ALA A 12 0.23 6.53 8.93
C ALA A 12 -0.33 6.12 7.57
N CYS A 13 -1.28 5.19 7.56
CA CYS A 13 -2.13 4.94 6.39
C CYS A 13 -3.33 5.88 6.45
N SER A 14 -3.39 6.86 5.55
CA SER A 14 -4.40 7.91 5.58
C SER A 14 -5.76 7.45 5.05
N GLY A 15 -5.82 6.35 4.30
CA GLY A 15 -7.08 5.83 3.77
C GLY A 15 -6.97 4.39 3.27
N VAL A 16 -8.15 3.76 3.15
CA VAL A 16 -8.34 2.47 2.48
C VAL A 16 -9.41 2.64 1.41
N LEU A 17 -9.04 2.35 0.16
CA LEU A 17 -10.00 2.16 -0.93
C LEU A 17 -10.24 0.65 -1.07
N TRP A 18 -11.37 0.20 -0.53
CA TRP A 18 -11.73 -1.21 -0.47
C TRP A 18 -11.78 -1.84 -1.87
N ASP A 19 -11.17 -3.02 -1.98
CA ASP A 19 -11.16 -3.89 -3.17
C ASP A 19 -10.49 -3.32 -4.43
N GLY A 20 -9.84 -2.15 -4.34
CA GLY A 20 -9.14 -1.47 -5.43
C GLY A 20 -7.80 -2.11 -5.84
N TYR A 21 -7.73 -3.43 -6.02
CA TYR A 21 -6.46 -4.16 -6.21
C TYR A 21 -5.71 -3.81 -7.51
N SER A 22 -6.41 -3.34 -8.55
CA SER A 22 -5.75 -2.84 -9.77
C SER A 22 -5.18 -1.43 -9.60
N GLY A 23 -5.58 -0.71 -8.55
CA GLY A 23 -5.10 0.63 -8.27
C GLY A 23 -5.18 1.57 -9.48
N VAL A 24 -4.05 2.22 -9.82
CA VAL A 24 -3.94 3.17 -10.93
C VAL A 24 -3.50 2.54 -12.26
N HIS A 25 -3.39 1.22 -12.33
CA HIS A 25 -3.03 0.55 -13.58
C HIS A 25 -4.14 0.72 -14.63
N SER A 26 -3.73 0.75 -15.91
CA SER A 26 -4.66 0.89 -17.03
C SER A 26 -5.52 -0.37 -17.20
N ALA A 27 -6.58 -0.24 -18.00
CA ALA A 27 -7.59 -1.28 -18.19
C ALA A 27 -7.04 -2.61 -18.73
N ASP A 28 -5.88 -2.58 -19.39
CA ASP A 28 -5.15 -3.74 -19.89
C ASP A 28 -4.71 -4.69 -18.77
N LEU A 29 -4.34 -4.19 -17.60
CA LEU A 29 -3.88 -4.99 -16.46
C LEU A 29 -4.98 -5.31 -15.43
N VAL A 30 -6.13 -4.62 -15.48
CA VAL A 30 -7.21 -4.79 -14.49
C VAL A 30 -7.66 -6.25 -14.35
N PRO A 31 -7.96 -7.01 -15.43
CA PRO A 31 -8.46 -8.37 -15.30
C PRO A 31 -7.45 -9.29 -14.60
N GLU A 32 -6.18 -9.20 -14.97
CA GLU A 32 -5.10 -10.04 -14.44
C GLU A 32 -4.85 -9.74 -12.96
N LEU A 33 -4.70 -8.47 -12.60
CA LEU A 33 -4.46 -8.05 -11.23
C LEU A 33 -5.63 -8.46 -10.33
N MET A 34 -6.87 -8.17 -10.74
CA MET A 34 -8.06 -8.49 -9.94
C MET A 34 -8.20 -10.00 -9.72
N ALA A 35 -7.89 -10.83 -10.72
CA ALA A 35 -7.88 -12.28 -10.59
C ALA A 35 -6.80 -12.75 -9.58
N PHE A 36 -5.57 -12.24 -9.70
CA PHE A 36 -4.49 -12.59 -8.79
C PHE A 36 -4.78 -12.19 -7.33
N GLY A 37 -5.25 -10.96 -7.11
CA GLY A 37 -5.61 -10.45 -5.80
C GLY A 37 -6.76 -11.23 -5.17
N GLY A 38 -7.78 -11.58 -5.96
CA GLY A 38 -8.91 -12.41 -5.51
C GLY A 38 -8.48 -13.82 -5.10
N ALA A 39 -7.68 -14.50 -5.93
CA ALA A 39 -7.17 -15.83 -5.63
C ALA A 39 -6.29 -15.87 -4.38
N LYS A 40 -5.52 -14.80 -4.10
CA LYS A 40 -4.75 -14.71 -2.86
C LYS A 40 -5.64 -14.38 -1.65
N GLN A 41 -6.64 -13.52 -1.79
CA GLN A 41 -7.61 -13.24 -0.72
C GLN A 41 -8.27 -14.53 -0.21
N GLU A 42 -8.72 -15.40 -1.11
CA GLU A 42 -9.39 -16.65 -0.73
C GLU A 42 -8.51 -17.55 0.16
N ARG A 43 -7.20 -17.59 -0.15
CA ARG A 43 -6.22 -18.30 0.68
C ARG A 43 -6.00 -17.60 2.02
N LEU A 44 -5.81 -16.28 1.99
CA LEU A 44 -5.56 -15.47 3.18
C LEU A 44 -6.74 -15.41 4.13
N ASN A 45 -7.99 -15.58 3.67
CA ASN A 45 -9.16 -15.65 4.55
C ASN A 45 -8.97 -16.72 5.65
N LYS A 46 -8.32 -17.85 5.32
CA LYS A 46 -8.08 -18.96 6.26
C LYS A 46 -6.95 -18.67 7.26
N GLU A 47 -6.03 -17.77 6.92
CA GLU A 47 -4.83 -17.49 7.71
C GLU A 47 -4.99 -16.26 8.60
N ILE A 48 -5.61 -15.20 8.06
CA ILE A 48 -5.66 -13.88 8.70
C ILE A 48 -7.08 -13.33 8.85
N GLY A 49 -8.10 -14.09 8.44
CA GLY A 49 -9.52 -13.73 8.51
C GLY A 49 -9.95 -12.74 7.42
N ASP A 50 -11.26 -12.71 7.18
CA ASP A 50 -11.87 -12.03 6.03
C ASP A 50 -11.51 -10.53 5.92
N VAL A 51 -11.53 -9.82 7.05
CA VAL A 51 -11.24 -8.37 7.07
C VAL A 51 -9.80 -8.10 6.64
N ARG A 52 -8.83 -8.83 7.19
CA ARG A 52 -7.40 -8.59 6.88
C ARG A 52 -7.03 -9.09 5.49
N ALA A 53 -7.64 -10.18 5.05
CA ALA A 53 -7.51 -10.66 3.68
C ALA A 53 -8.12 -9.66 2.66
N ARG A 54 -9.21 -8.98 3.01
CA ARG A 54 -9.75 -7.88 2.21
C ARG A 54 -8.83 -6.66 2.21
N ILE A 55 -8.22 -6.32 3.36
CA ILE A 55 -7.21 -5.25 3.44
C ILE A 55 -6.02 -5.56 2.53
N TYR A 56 -5.53 -6.80 2.51
CA TYR A 56 -4.42 -7.22 1.62
C TYR A 56 -4.67 -6.81 0.16
N ARG A 57 -5.91 -6.97 -0.31
CA ARG A 57 -6.28 -6.67 -1.69
C ARG A 57 -6.98 -5.30 -1.88
N SER A 58 -6.87 -4.42 -0.90
CA SER A 58 -7.40 -3.05 -0.96
C SER A 58 -6.27 -2.05 -1.16
N HIS A 59 -6.58 -0.95 -1.84
CA HIS A 59 -5.59 0.08 -2.13
C HIS A 59 -5.39 0.98 -0.92
N LEU A 60 -4.16 1.05 -0.45
CA LEU A 60 -3.77 1.84 0.72
C LEU A 60 -2.80 2.93 0.30
N ASN A 61 -3.12 4.16 0.65
CA ASN A 61 -2.18 5.27 0.61
C ASN A 61 -1.57 5.45 2.00
N CYS A 62 -0.29 5.13 2.12
CA CYS A 62 0.41 5.16 3.40
C CYS A 62 1.69 6.00 3.31
N THR A 63 2.01 6.66 4.43
CA THR A 63 3.32 7.22 4.69
C THR A 63 3.90 6.56 5.93
N VAL A 64 5.06 5.93 5.75
CA VAL A 64 5.95 5.61 6.85
C VAL A 64 6.74 6.87 7.16
N PHE A 65 6.49 7.44 8.33
CA PHE A 65 7.12 8.67 8.79
C PHE A 65 8.67 8.53 8.75
N PRO A 66 9.39 9.55 8.27
CA PRO A 66 8.91 10.90 7.94
C PRO A 66 8.50 11.12 6.48
N ASN A 67 9.12 10.42 5.53
CA ASN A 67 9.15 10.84 4.12
C ASN A 67 9.16 9.66 3.15
N ASN A 68 8.67 8.49 3.57
CA ASN A 68 8.48 7.34 2.70
C ASN A 68 6.99 7.10 2.49
N SER A 69 6.54 7.09 1.23
CA SER A 69 5.13 6.87 0.90
C SER A 69 4.96 5.67 -0.02
N MET A 70 3.80 5.04 0.02
CA MET A 70 3.45 3.95 -0.87
C MET A 70 1.96 3.93 -1.21
N LEU A 71 1.68 3.42 -2.40
CA LEU A 71 0.36 3.00 -2.84
C LEU A 71 0.41 1.48 -3.00
N THR A 72 -0.15 0.75 -2.03
CA THR A 72 -0.30 -0.70 -2.17
C THR A 72 -1.23 -1.00 -3.35
N CYS A 73 -1.14 -2.22 -3.89
CA CYS A 73 -1.88 -2.64 -5.08
C CYS A 73 -1.42 -1.97 -6.39
N SER A 74 -1.38 -0.62 -6.45
CA SER A 74 -0.74 0.11 -7.57
C SER A 74 0.77 -0.14 -7.69
N GLY A 75 1.38 -0.72 -6.64
CA GLY A 75 2.79 -1.03 -6.62
C GLY A 75 3.71 0.19 -6.56
N VAL A 76 3.22 1.38 -6.17
CA VAL A 76 4.05 2.59 -6.15
C VAL A 76 4.72 2.75 -4.80
N PHE A 77 6.04 2.96 -4.80
CA PHE A 77 6.82 3.26 -3.59
C PHE A 77 7.70 4.48 -3.82
N LYS A 78 7.67 5.43 -2.88
CA LYS A 78 8.28 6.75 -3.00
C LYS A 78 9.14 7.07 -1.78
N VAL A 79 10.29 7.70 -2.03
CA VAL A 79 11.04 8.41 -0.99
C VAL A 79 11.14 9.87 -1.40
N TRP A 80 10.74 10.76 -0.50
CA TRP A 80 10.79 12.22 -0.68
C TRP A 80 12.10 12.72 -0.05
N ASN A 81 13.24 12.58 -0.75
CA ASN A 81 14.56 12.95 -0.21
C ASN A 81 14.67 14.48 -0.10
N PRO A 82 14.81 15.06 1.10
CA PRO A 82 14.91 16.50 1.25
C PRO A 82 16.26 16.99 0.72
N ILE A 83 16.24 18.04 -0.11
CA ILE A 83 17.46 18.76 -0.50
C ILE A 83 17.51 20.09 0.28
N ASP A 84 16.42 20.87 0.22
CA ASP A 84 16.21 22.08 1.01
C ASP A 84 14.69 22.29 1.27
N ALA A 85 14.30 23.44 1.84
CA ALA A 85 12.91 23.71 2.20
C ALA A 85 11.92 23.71 1.01
N ASN A 86 12.40 23.94 -0.22
CA ASN A 86 11.59 24.06 -1.42
C ASN A 86 11.96 23.03 -2.51
N THR A 87 12.91 22.14 -2.23
CA THR A 87 13.44 21.17 -3.18
C THR A 87 13.45 19.76 -2.59
N THR A 88 12.84 18.81 -3.29
CA THR A 88 12.82 17.39 -2.92
C THR A 88 13.25 16.55 -4.12
N GLU A 89 14.21 15.66 -3.91
CA GLU A 89 14.55 14.64 -4.87
C GLU A 89 13.63 13.42 -4.67
N VAL A 90 12.83 13.09 -5.69
CA VAL A 90 11.78 12.07 -5.58
C VAL A 90 12.28 10.75 -6.16
N TRP A 91 12.51 9.77 -5.31
CA TRP A 91 12.80 8.41 -5.76
C TRP A 91 11.52 7.62 -5.93
N THR A 92 11.44 6.85 -7.03
CA THR A 92 10.25 6.07 -7.38
C THR A 92 10.64 4.64 -7.71
N TYR A 93 10.02 3.71 -6.99
CA TYR A 93 10.21 2.28 -7.16
C TYR A 93 8.86 1.60 -7.40
N ALA A 94 8.93 0.41 -8.00
CA ALA A 94 7.81 -0.52 -8.06
C ALA A 94 7.96 -1.58 -6.96
N ILE A 95 6.87 -1.87 -6.23
CA ILE A 95 6.74 -3.03 -5.35
C ILE A 95 5.79 -4.03 -6.01
N VAL A 96 6.15 -5.32 -5.97
CA VAL A 96 5.47 -6.41 -6.69
C VAL A 96 5.11 -7.56 -5.75
#